data_AF-A0A3N4JCX6-F1
#
_entry.id   AF-A0A3N4JCX6-F1
#
_cell.length_a   1.000
_cell.length_b   1.000
_cell.length_c   1.000
_cell.angle_alpha   90.00
_cell.angle_beta   90.00
_cell.angle_gamma   90.00
#
_symmetry.space_group_name_H-M   'P 1'
#
loop_
_entity.id
_entity.type
_entity.pdbx_description
1 polymer ?
#
loop_
_entity_poly.entity_id
_entity_poly.type
_entity_poly.pdbx_seq_one_letter_code
_entity_poly.pdbx_strand_id
1 'polypeptide(L)'
;LISNQLHQFSKAVYEKTNTLINCWGFLDCTIHGICYPVIWQKILCSSHKKFHAVKYSAVKAPDRIIYHLFVPYEGCQNNNTLLKDSDLLE
;
A
#
# COMPACT_ATOMS: atom_id res chain seq x y z
N LEU A 1 -11.10 21.35 -7.57
CA LEU A 1 -11.93 20.42 -6.75
C LEU A 1 -11.05 19.45 -5.96
N ILE A 2 -10.21 18.65 -6.61
CA ILE A 2 -9.32 17.66 -5.96
C ILE A 2 -8.36 18.31 -4.94
N SER A 3 -7.74 19.45 -5.28
CA SER A 3 -6.79 20.14 -4.38
C SER A 3 -7.40 20.59 -3.03
N ASN A 4 -8.67 21.02 -3.01
CA ASN A 4 -9.34 21.41 -1.76
C ASN A 4 -9.59 20.18 -0.86
N GLN A 5 -9.95 19.05 -1.47
CA GLN A 5 -10.20 17.80 -0.77
C GLN A 5 -8.92 17.20 -0.17
N LEU A 6 -7.81 17.21 -0.91
CA LEU A 6 -6.51 16.76 -0.39
C LEU A 6 -6.03 17.61 0.80
N HIS A 7 -6.26 18.92 0.77
CA HIS A 7 -5.94 19.79 1.89
C HIS A 7 -6.77 19.46 3.13
N GLN A 8 -8.07 19.18 2.97
CA GLN A 8 -8.93 18.73 4.08
C GLN A 8 -8.47 17.40 4.66
N PHE A 9 -8.06 16.44 3.83
CA PHE A 9 -7.51 15.17 4.30
C PHE A 9 -6.22 15.38 5.08
N SER A 10 -5.29 16.18 4.56
CA SER A 10 -4.05 16.49 5.25
C SER A 10 -4.29 17.18 6.59
N LYS A 11 -5.23 18.13 6.66
CA LYS A 11 -5.61 18.79 7.90
C LYS A 11 -6.17 17.81 8.92
N ALA A 12 -7.09 16.93 8.50
CA ALA A 12 -7.67 15.92 9.38
C ALA A 12 -6.64 14.92 9.90
N VAL A 13 -5.69 14.49 9.07
CA VAL A 13 -4.58 13.61 9.50
C VAL A 13 -3.67 14.32 10.49
N TYR A 14 -3.33 15.58 10.23
CA TYR A 14 -2.50 16.38 11.14
C TYR A 14 -3.20 16.58 12.50
N GLU A 15 -4.49 16.92 12.52
CA GLU A 15 -5.26 17.09 13.76
C GLU A 15 -5.32 15.81 14.62
N LYS A 16 -5.23 14.63 14.00
CA LYS A 16 -5.24 13.35 14.72
C LYS A 16 -3.87 12.88 15.16
N THR A 17 -2.83 13.18 14.39
CA THR A 17 -1.48 12.64 14.61
C THR A 17 -0.52 13.66 15.23
N ASN A 18 -0.81 14.95 15.09
CA ASN A 18 -0.02 16.10 15.52
C ASN A 18 1.45 16.03 15.08
N THR A 19 1.75 15.27 14.02
CA THR A 19 3.11 14.92 13.59
C THR A 19 3.24 14.79 12.08
N LEU A 20 2.24 14.24 11.39
CA LEU A 20 2.28 14.05 9.94
C LEU A 20 1.83 15.31 9.20
N ILE A 21 2.79 16.10 8.73
CA ILE A 21 2.57 17.31 7.93
C ILE A 21 2.38 16.91 6.46
N ASN A 22 1.40 17.51 5.77
CA ASN A 22 1.10 17.26 4.35
C ASN A 22 0.74 15.80 3.99
N CYS A 23 0.46 14.94 4.96
CA CYS A 23 0.02 13.56 4.72
C CYS A 23 -1.49 13.52 4.42
N TRP A 24 -1.86 13.32 3.16
CA TRP A 24 -3.26 13.27 2.72
C TRP A 24 -3.80 11.85 2.50
N GLY A 25 -2.95 10.83 2.56
CA GLY A 25 -3.30 9.44 2.31
C GLY A 25 -2.25 8.47 2.85
N PHE A 26 -2.61 7.19 2.90
CA PHE A 26 -1.75 6.14 3.46
C PHE A 26 -1.50 5.04 2.43
N LEU A 27 -0.29 4.49 2.43
CA LEU A 27 0.02 3.30 1.66
C LEU A 27 -0.62 2.09 2.34
N ASP A 28 -1.51 1.43 1.62
CA ASP A 28 -2.12 0.17 2.05
C ASP A 28 -1.63 -0.98 1.18
N CYS A 29 -1.23 -2.08 1.81
CA CYS A 29 -0.75 -3.28 1.13
C CYS A 29 -1.82 -4.37 1.21
N THR A 30 -2.42 -4.69 0.06
CA THR A 30 -3.40 -5.77 -0.06
C THR A 30 -2.71 -7.07 -0.52
N ILE A 31 -2.96 -8.15 0.20
CA ILE A 31 -2.49 -9.50 -0.13
C ILE A 31 -3.63 -10.23 -0.84
N HIS A 32 -3.40 -10.67 -2.07
CA HIS A 32 -4.34 -11.45 -2.86
C HIS A 32 -3.88 -12.90 -2.96
N GLY A 33 -4.67 -13.82 -2.42
CA GLY A 33 -4.38 -15.25 -2.51
C GLY A 33 -4.53 -15.76 -3.94
N ILE A 34 -3.61 -16.63 -4.35
CA ILE A 34 -3.63 -17.29 -5.65
C ILE A 34 -3.63 -18.81 -5.47
N CYS A 35 -4.05 -19.53 -6.51
CA CYS A 35 -3.95 -20.99 -6.54
C CYS A 35 -2.49 -21.45 -6.46
N TYR A 36 -2.28 -22.70 -6.05
CA TYR A 36 -0.97 -23.32 -5.90
C TYR A 36 -0.17 -23.23 -7.22
N PRO A 37 0.84 -22.35 -7.30
CA PRO A 37 1.53 -22.13 -8.56
C PRO A 37 2.52 -23.28 -8.80
N VAL A 38 2.63 -23.74 -10.04
CA VAL A 38 3.59 -24.81 -10.41
C VAL A 38 5.03 -24.27 -10.40
N ILE A 39 5.18 -22.97 -10.66
CA ILE A 39 6.46 -22.26 -10.78
C ILE A 39 6.49 -21.14 -9.72
N TRP A 40 7.67 -20.80 -9.21
CA TRP A 40 7.89 -19.70 -8.25
C TRP A 40 7.15 -19.82 -6.89
N GLN A 41 6.83 -21.04 -6.46
CA GLN A 41 6.14 -21.31 -5.19
C GLN A 41 6.75 -20.60 -3.98
N LYS A 42 8.08 -20.60 -3.85
CA LYS A 42 8.78 -19.98 -2.72
C LYS A 42 8.62 -18.46 -2.69
N ILE A 43 8.60 -17.85 -3.87
CA ILE A 43 8.55 -16.40 -4.04
C ILE A 43 7.12 -15.88 -3.82
N LEU A 44 6.12 -16.64 -4.30
CA LEU A 44 4.72 -16.31 -4.12
C LEU A 44 4.18 -16.72 -2.74
N CYS A 45 4.83 -17.63 -2.02
CA CYS A 45 4.38 -17.99 -0.68
C CYS A 45 4.70 -16.86 0.31
N SER A 46 3.66 -16.25 0.89
CA SER A 46 3.86 -15.26 1.94
C SER A 46 4.23 -15.94 3.25
N SER A 47 5.41 -15.64 3.80
CA SER A 47 5.84 -16.19 5.10
C SER A 47 4.88 -15.79 6.24
N HIS A 48 4.36 -14.57 6.20
CA HIS A 48 3.46 -14.04 7.23
C HIS A 48 2.06 -14.64 7.14
N LYS A 49 1.50 -14.77 5.92
CA LYS A 49 0.14 -15.29 5.72
C LYS A 49 0.07 -16.80 5.50
N LYS A 50 1.21 -17.44 5.21
CA LYS A 50 1.37 -18.89 5.00
C LYS A 50 0.53 -19.48 3.86
N PHE A 51 0.24 -18.67 2.83
CA PHE A 51 -0.39 -19.11 1.58
C PHE A 51 0.26 -18.42 0.37
N HIS A 52 0.03 -18.97 -0.84
CA HIS A 52 0.51 -18.36 -2.09
C HIS A 52 -0.28 -17.10 -2.42
N ALA A 53 0.42 -16.00 -2.58
CA ALA A 53 -0.18 -14.70 -2.76
C ALA A 53 0.64 -13.78 -3.65
N VAL A 54 -0.04 -12.78 -4.19
CA VAL A 54 0.54 -11.59 -4.80
C VAL A 54 0.22 -10.40 -3.89
N LYS A 55 1.15 -9.46 -3.78
CA LYS A 55 0.96 -8.23 -3.03
C LYS A 55 0.71 -7.06 -3.96
N TYR A 56 -0.21 -6.20 -3.57
CA TYR A 56 -0.49 -4.93 -4.23
C TYR A 56 -0.35 -3.84 -3.20
N SER A 57 0.35 -2.76 -3.52
CA SER A 57 0.37 -1.55 -2.69
C SER A 57 -0.40 -0.44 -3.40
N ALA A 58 -1.14 0.33 -2.63
CA ALA A 58 -1.95 1.42 -3.16
C ALA A 58 -2.01 2.59 -2.16
N VAL A 59 -1.97 3.82 -2.67
CA VAL A 59 -2.25 5.00 -1.85
C VAL A 59 -3.76 5.16 -1.76
N LYS A 60 -4.30 5.00 -0.55
CA LYS A 60 -5.72 5.20 -0.25
C LYS A 60 -5.89 6.51 0.51
N ALA A 61 -6.83 7.33 0.06
CA ALA A 61 -7.25 8.51 0.81
C ALA A 61 -8.49 8.22 1.68
N PRO A 62 -8.85 9.11 2.62
CA PRO A 62 -9.98 8.93 3.54
C PRO A 62 -11.35 8.74 2.85
N ASP A 63 -11.52 9.20 1.61
CA ASP A 63 -12.72 8.98 0.78
C ASP A 63 -12.83 7.56 0.21
N ARG A 64 -11.86 6.68 0.51
CA ARG A 64 -11.74 5.30 0.03
C ARG A 64 -11.40 5.19 -1.46
N ILE A 65 -11.01 6.29 -2.10
CA ILE A 65 -10.52 6.27 -3.48
C ILE A 65 -9.05 5.82 -3.46
N ILE A 66 -8.70 4.97 -4.42
CA ILE A 66 -7.32 4.57 -4.70
C ILE A 66 -6.74 5.61 -5.66
N TYR A 67 -5.80 6.43 -5.17
CA TYR A 67 -5.18 7.51 -5.96
C TYR A 67 -3.96 7.01 -6.74
N HIS A 68 -3.30 5.97 -6.24
CA HIS A 68 -2.17 5.33 -6.90
C HIS A 68 -2.19 3.83 -6.62
N LEU A 69 -2.01 3.00 -7.64
CA LEU A 69 -1.88 1.55 -7.53
C LEU A 69 -0.52 1.14 -8.08
N PHE A 70 0.29 0.48 -7.27
CA PHE A 70 1.56 -0.07 -7.71
C PHE A 70 1.37 -1.44 -8.35
N VAL A 71 2.33 -1.78 -9.21
CA VAL A 71 2.43 -3.09 -9.84
C VAL A 71 2.49 -4.22 -8.81
N PRO A 72 2.05 -5.44 -9.18
CA PRO A 72 2.08 -6.60 -8.29
C PRO A 72 3.51 -6.95 -7.85
N TYR A 73 3.67 -7.18 -6.56
CA TYR A 73 4.89 -7.67 -5.92
C TYR A 73 4.72 -9.11 -5.46
N GLU A 74 5.85 -9.76 -5.21
CA GLU A 74 5.83 -11.15 -4.75
C GLU A 74 5.31 -11.24 -3.31
N GLY A 75 4.49 -12.27 -3.03
CA GLY A 75 3.82 -12.45 -1.75
C GLY A 75 4.76 -12.54 -0.54
N CYS A 76 6.01 -12.92 -0.76
CA CYS A 76 7.05 -13.01 0.27
C CYS A 76 7.66 -11.67 0.69
N GLN A 77 7.55 -10.62 -0.15
CA GLN A 77 8.24 -9.35 0.10
C GLN A 77 7.69 -8.61 1.31
N ASN A 78 8.53 -7.89 2.05
CA ASN A 78 8.08 -7.10 3.20
C ASN A 78 7.48 -5.75 2.73
N ASN A 79 6.58 -5.17 3.52
CA ASN A 79 5.89 -3.94 3.13
C ASN A 79 6.84 -2.73 3.02
N ASN A 80 7.96 -2.72 3.76
CA ASN A 80 8.96 -1.65 3.68
C ASN A 80 9.71 -1.68 2.34
N THR A 81 9.92 -2.86 1.76
CA THR A 81 10.48 -3.02 0.42
C THR A 81 9.53 -2.40 -0.61
N LEU A 82 8.23 -2.72 -0.53
CA LEU A 82 7.23 -2.13 -1.42
C LEU A 82 7.16 -0.61 -1.31
N LEU A 83 7.33 -0.06 -0.09
CA LEU A 83 7.36 1.38 0.13
C LEU A 83 8.63 2.03 -0.46
N LYS A 84 9.80 1.41 -0.32
CA LYS A 84 11.05 1.89 -0.93
C LYS A 84 10.98 1.89 -2.45
N ASP A 85 10.47 0.82 -3.04
CA ASP A 85 10.39 0.67 -4.49
C ASP A 85 9.26 1.52 -5.10
N SER A 86 8.40 2.12 -4.27
CA SER A 86 7.28 2.94 -4.71
C SER A 86 7.62 4.39 -5.02
N ASP A 87 8.84 4.85 -4.72
CA ASP A 87 9.26 6.26 -4.85
C ASP A 87 8.31 7.26 -4.14
N LEU A 88 7.57 6.79 -3.13
CA LEU A 88 6.62 7.59 -2.35
C LEU A 88 7.20 8.19 -1.06
N LEU A 89 8.42 7.79 -0.71
CA LEU A 89 9.18 8.42 0.34
C LEU A 89 10.11 9.46 -0.29
N GLU A 90 10.06 10.69 0.21
CA GLU A 90 11.11 11.70 -0.05
C GLU A 90 12.44 11.31 0.60
#